data_AF-A0A7S1XC53-F1
#
_entry.id   AF-A0A7S1XC53-F1
#
_cell.length_a   1.000
_cell.length_b   1.000
_cell.length_c   1.000
_cell.angle_alpha   90.00
_cell.angle_beta   90.00
_cell.angle_gamma   90.00
#
_symmetry.space_group_name_H-M   'P 1'
#
loop_
_entity.id
_entity.type
_entity.pdbx_description
1 polymer ?
#
loop_
_entity_poly.entity_id
_entity_poly.type
_entity_poly.pdbx_seq_one_letter_code
_entity_poly.pdbx_strand_id
1 'polypeptide(L)'
;QTQHLELARDIARRFNDSFLTAREIKKLRGGIFKEPKALLVKTNARVMSLQDGTAKMSKSAENDDSRINLIDSPEVIRKKIKRCKTDSIVGLSFDDETRPECRNLLSIYEAVSGKTRSDVENEFAEMSWGAFKPILADALVDHLSPIQAEYNRLMNDREYLYGILREGRDCANHMAEETMAQVRKAMGFADVNDLYPMSASEGKERFAAATESH
;
A
#
# COMPACT_ATOMS: atom_id res chain seq x y z
N GLN A 1 -4.11 -10.71 -7.95
CA GLN A 1 -5.25 -10.11 -7.24
C GLN A 1 -6.48 -9.90 -8.13
N THR A 2 -6.35 -9.85 -9.47
CA THR A 2 -7.51 -9.75 -10.38
C THR A 2 -8.56 -10.84 -10.15
N GLN A 3 -8.14 -12.11 -10.04
CA GLN A 3 -9.07 -13.21 -9.77
C GLN A 3 -9.80 -13.07 -8.43
N HIS A 4 -9.10 -12.65 -7.36
CA HIS A 4 -9.73 -12.41 -6.05
C HIS A 4 -10.72 -11.24 -6.10
N LEU A 5 -10.44 -10.22 -6.91
CA LEU A 5 -11.35 -9.10 -7.12
C LEU A 5 -12.62 -9.54 -7.86
N GLU A 6 -12.50 -10.35 -8.91
CA GLU A 6 -13.69 -10.90 -9.60
C GLU A 6 -14.51 -11.78 -8.66
N LEU A 7 -13.87 -12.64 -7.86
CA LEU A 7 -14.57 -13.44 -6.86
C LEU A 7 -15.32 -12.56 -5.85
N ALA A 8 -14.71 -11.46 -5.38
CA ALA A 8 -15.37 -10.53 -4.47
C ALA A 8 -16.60 -9.84 -5.12
N ARG A 9 -16.52 -9.51 -6.42
CA ARG A 9 -17.67 -8.96 -7.18
C ARG A 9 -18.78 -9.97 -7.31
N ASP A 10 -18.44 -11.22 -7.66
CA ASP A 10 -19.42 -12.29 -7.81
C ASP A 10 -20.13 -12.58 -6.49
N ILE A 11 -19.41 -12.61 -5.37
CA ILE A 11 -20.00 -12.76 -4.03
C ILE A 11 -20.93 -11.58 -3.72
N ALA A 12 -20.49 -10.34 -3.96
CA ALA A 12 -21.31 -9.14 -3.71
C ALA A 12 -22.62 -9.16 -4.50
N ARG A 13 -22.56 -9.47 -5.80
CA ARG A 13 -23.74 -9.58 -6.67
C ARG A 13 -24.66 -10.70 -6.20
N ARG A 14 -24.14 -11.92 -6.02
CA ARG A 14 -24.93 -13.07 -5.59
C ARG A 14 -25.64 -12.83 -4.26
N PHE A 15 -24.96 -12.22 -3.29
CA PHE A 15 -25.58 -11.89 -2.01
C PHE A 15 -26.73 -10.91 -2.19
N ASN A 16 -26.50 -9.80 -2.91
CA ASN A 16 -27.54 -8.81 -3.14
C ASN A 16 -28.74 -9.41 -3.89
N ASP A 17 -28.51 -10.26 -4.90
CA ASP A 17 -29.58 -10.90 -5.67
C ASP A 17 -30.36 -11.95 -4.86
N SER A 18 -29.71 -12.63 -3.91
CA SER A 18 -30.32 -13.71 -3.12
C SER A 18 -31.13 -13.18 -1.93
N PHE A 19 -30.69 -12.07 -1.31
CA PHE A 19 -31.24 -11.62 -0.03
C PHE A 19 -31.95 -10.25 -0.08
N LEU A 20 -31.87 -9.52 -1.20
CA LEU A 20 -32.49 -8.20 -1.33
C LEU A 20 -33.47 -8.14 -2.49
N THR A 21 -34.55 -7.37 -2.30
CA THR A 21 -35.46 -7.03 -3.39
C THR A 21 -34.88 -5.92 -4.27
N ALA A 22 -35.35 -5.81 -5.52
CA ALA A 22 -34.96 -4.73 -6.43
C ALA A 22 -35.20 -3.32 -5.85
N ARG A 23 -36.24 -3.17 -5.01
CA ARG A 23 -36.54 -1.91 -4.31
C ARG A 23 -35.46 -1.58 -3.26
N GLU A 24 -35.02 -2.58 -2.50
CA GLU A 24 -33.97 -2.40 -1.48
C GLU A 24 -32.61 -2.12 -2.11
N ILE A 25 -32.26 -2.82 -3.20
CA ILE A 25 -31.02 -2.56 -3.96
C ILE A 25 -30.98 -1.10 -4.44
N LYS A 26 -32.10 -0.59 -4.98
CA LYS A 26 -32.22 0.81 -5.41
C LYS A 26 -32.12 1.79 -4.23
N LYS A 27 -32.77 1.48 -3.10
CA LYS A 27 -32.71 2.31 -1.88
C LYS A 27 -31.29 2.40 -1.32
N LEU A 28 -30.55 1.30 -1.32
CA LEU A 28 -29.16 1.20 -0.83
C LEU A 28 -28.12 1.68 -1.85
N ARG A 29 -28.56 2.17 -3.03
CA ARG A 29 -27.67 2.63 -4.12
C ARG A 29 -26.66 1.57 -4.55
N GLY A 30 -27.13 0.33 -4.72
CA GLY A 30 -26.31 -0.80 -5.18
C GLY A 30 -26.24 -1.98 -4.21
N GLY A 31 -27.18 -2.10 -3.28
CA GLY A 31 -27.25 -3.22 -2.32
C GLY A 31 -26.40 -3.01 -1.05
N ILE A 32 -26.36 -4.04 -0.20
CA ILE A 32 -25.58 -4.03 1.04
C ILE A 32 -24.08 -4.09 0.69
N PHE A 33 -23.70 -5.03 -0.18
CA PHE A 33 -22.33 -5.09 -0.70
C PHE A 33 -22.21 -4.30 -2.00
N LYS A 34 -21.47 -3.19 -1.95
CA LYS A 34 -21.10 -2.45 -3.16
C LYS A 34 -20.05 -3.22 -3.95
N GLU A 35 -20.23 -3.28 -5.26
CA GLU A 35 -19.28 -3.98 -6.13
C GLU A 35 -17.91 -3.28 -6.15
N PRO A 36 -16.82 -3.97 -5.74
CA PRO A 36 -15.51 -3.36 -5.67
C PRO A 36 -14.93 -3.10 -7.07
N LYS A 37 -14.31 -1.93 -7.23
CA LYS A 37 -13.63 -1.53 -8.49
C LYS A 37 -12.13 -1.61 -8.32
N ALA A 38 -11.43 -1.95 -9.40
CA ALA A 38 -9.97 -1.91 -9.40
C ALA A 38 -9.50 -0.46 -9.26
N LEU A 39 -8.65 -0.19 -8.28
CA LEU A 39 -7.99 1.10 -8.14
C LEU A 39 -6.74 1.11 -9.03
N LEU A 40 -6.83 1.78 -10.18
CA LEU A 40 -5.68 1.99 -11.06
C LEU A 40 -4.94 3.25 -10.61
N VAL A 41 -3.82 3.06 -9.91
CA VAL A 41 -2.93 4.18 -9.56
C VAL A 41 -2.16 4.59 -10.82
N LYS A 42 -2.20 5.88 -11.17
CA LYS A 42 -1.58 6.42 -12.40
C LYS A 42 -0.04 6.38 -12.39
N THR A 43 0.59 6.20 -11.24
CA THR A 43 2.05 6.13 -11.12
C THR A 43 2.56 4.79 -11.65
N ASN A 44 2.87 4.78 -12.94
CA ASN A 44 3.42 3.65 -13.69
C ASN A 44 4.94 3.47 -13.52
N ALA A 45 5.56 4.09 -12.50
CA ALA A 45 6.98 3.91 -12.23
C ALA A 45 7.25 2.46 -11.81
N ARG A 46 7.58 1.61 -12.79
CA ARG A 46 7.95 0.21 -12.58
C ARG A 46 9.44 0.16 -12.26
N VAL A 47 9.74 -0.02 -10.98
CA VAL A 47 11.11 -0.24 -10.51
C VAL A 47 11.48 -1.71 -10.72
N MET A 48 12.59 -1.95 -11.42
CA MET A 48 13.12 -3.28 -11.72
C MET A 48 14.22 -3.66 -10.72
N SER A 49 14.56 -4.94 -10.69
CA SER A 49 15.61 -5.50 -9.85
C SER A 49 16.96 -4.84 -10.13
N LEU A 50 17.75 -4.61 -9.07
CA LEU A 50 19.11 -4.10 -9.18
C LEU A 50 20.10 -5.13 -9.76
N GLN A 51 19.70 -6.39 -9.85
CA GLN A 51 20.54 -7.48 -10.36
C GLN A 51 20.06 -7.98 -11.74
N ASP A 52 18.85 -7.61 -12.15
CA ASP A 52 18.26 -7.98 -13.44
C ASP A 52 17.26 -6.89 -13.87
N GLY A 53 17.66 -6.04 -14.83
CA GLY A 53 16.83 -4.94 -15.30
C GLY A 53 15.54 -5.37 -16.01
N THR A 54 15.39 -6.66 -16.34
CA THR A 54 14.18 -7.21 -16.98
C THR A 54 13.17 -7.76 -15.98
N ALA A 55 13.61 -8.06 -14.75
CA ALA A 55 12.78 -8.59 -13.69
C ALA A 55 12.27 -7.48 -12.77
N LYS A 56 10.98 -7.49 -12.46
CA LYS A 56 10.40 -6.54 -11.49
C LYS A 56 11.03 -6.74 -10.11
N MET A 57 11.33 -5.64 -9.41
CA MET A 57 11.80 -5.71 -8.03
C MET A 57 10.76 -6.41 -7.15
N SER A 58 11.20 -7.38 -6.36
CA SER A 58 10.33 -8.18 -5.49
C SER A 58 10.85 -8.26 -4.06
N LYS A 59 9.97 -7.99 -3.09
CA LYS A 59 10.23 -8.18 -1.66
C LYS A 59 10.57 -9.63 -1.31
N SER A 60 10.07 -10.59 -2.09
CA SER A 60 10.28 -12.02 -1.86
C SER A 60 11.40 -12.63 -2.70
N ALA A 61 12.16 -11.83 -3.45
CA ALA A 61 13.32 -12.33 -4.18
C ALA A 61 14.35 -12.92 -3.19
N GLU A 62 14.92 -14.08 -3.51
CA GLU A 62 15.92 -14.75 -2.66
C GLU A 62 17.16 -13.86 -2.44
N ASN A 63 17.60 -13.18 -3.50
CA ASN A 63 18.74 -12.27 -3.43
C ASN A 63 18.31 -10.90 -2.89
N ASP A 64 18.74 -10.54 -1.69
CA ASP A 64 18.45 -9.23 -1.08
C ASP A 64 19.13 -8.05 -1.81
N ASP A 65 20.24 -8.28 -2.51
CA ASP A 65 20.92 -7.27 -3.32
C ASP A 65 20.12 -6.87 -4.58
N SER A 66 18.99 -7.56 -4.86
CA SER A 66 18.08 -7.23 -5.96
C SER A 66 17.12 -6.06 -5.67
N ARG A 67 17.01 -5.64 -4.41
CA ARG A 67 16.02 -4.65 -3.96
C ARG A 67 16.56 -3.67 -2.94
N ILE A 68 15.95 -2.49 -2.87
CA ILE A 68 16.10 -1.56 -1.74
C ILE A 68 14.84 -1.66 -0.87
N ASN A 69 14.99 -1.92 0.42
CA ASN A 69 13.88 -1.83 1.36
C ASN A 69 13.76 -0.40 1.91
N LEU A 70 12.55 0.04 2.25
CA LEU A 70 12.31 1.39 2.79
C LEU A 70 13.07 1.68 4.09
N ILE A 71 13.42 0.63 4.84
CA ILE A 71 14.13 0.68 6.12
C ILE A 71 15.59 0.22 6.02
N ASP A 72 16.13 0.03 4.81
CA ASP A 72 17.56 -0.27 4.65
C ASP A 72 18.39 0.93 5.14
N SER A 73 19.47 0.66 5.89
CA SER A 73 20.36 1.73 6.35
C SER A 73 21.10 2.39 5.18
N PRO A 74 21.62 3.62 5.36
CA PRO A 74 22.41 4.30 4.33
C PRO A 74 23.58 3.45 3.81
N GLU A 75 24.26 2.71 4.67
CA GLU A 75 25.38 1.84 4.33
C GLU A 75 24.93 0.67 3.46
N VAL A 76 23.77 0.06 3.78
CA VAL A 76 23.18 -1.03 3.01
C VAL A 76 22.76 -0.54 1.63
N ILE A 77 22.08 0.62 1.54
CA ILE A 77 21.68 1.22 0.27
C ILE A 77 22.91 1.46 -0.61
N ARG A 78 23.94 2.13 -0.08
CA ARG A 78 25.21 2.39 -0.79
C ARG A 78 25.87 1.11 -1.28
N LYS A 79 25.91 0.07 -0.44
CA LYS A 79 26.48 -1.24 -0.80
C LYS A 79 25.70 -1.90 -1.94
N LYS A 80 24.37 -1.91 -1.88
CA LYS A 80 23.51 -2.51 -2.90
C LYS A 80 23.62 -1.77 -4.24
N ILE A 81 23.59 -0.45 -4.23
CA ILE A 81 23.77 0.37 -5.44
C ILE A 81 25.18 0.18 -6.02
N LYS A 82 26.22 0.11 -5.19
CA LYS A 82 27.58 -0.18 -5.67
C LYS A 82 27.65 -1.53 -6.41
N ARG A 83 26.91 -2.54 -5.94
CA ARG A 83 26.86 -3.90 -6.49
C ARG A 83 25.77 -4.13 -7.54
N CYS A 84 24.98 -3.12 -7.90
CA CYS A 84 23.94 -3.30 -8.90
C CYS A 84 24.56 -3.63 -10.27
N LYS A 85 23.84 -4.45 -11.05
CA LYS A 85 24.24 -4.84 -12.39
C LYS A 85 24.19 -3.63 -13.31
N THR A 86 25.26 -3.44 -14.08
CA THR A 86 25.39 -2.40 -15.10
C THR A 86 26.20 -2.94 -16.27
N ASP A 87 26.11 -2.30 -17.43
CA ASP A 87 26.99 -2.57 -18.57
C ASP A 87 28.35 -1.85 -18.45
N SER A 88 29.20 -2.04 -19.46
CA SER A 88 30.51 -1.38 -19.57
C SER A 88 30.50 -0.20 -20.56
N ILE A 89 29.32 0.29 -20.95
CA ILE A 89 29.16 1.35 -21.95
C ILE A 89 29.25 2.71 -21.23
N VAL A 90 29.98 3.65 -21.82
CA VAL A 90 30.06 5.03 -21.31
C VAL A 90 28.82 5.80 -21.75
N GLY A 91 28.29 6.61 -20.84
CA GLY A 91 27.11 7.42 -21.06
C GLY A 91 25.81 6.71 -20.71
N LEU A 92 24.86 7.47 -20.18
CA LEU A 92 23.60 6.97 -19.63
C LEU A 92 22.41 7.53 -20.43
N SER A 93 21.46 6.66 -20.77
CA SER A 93 20.25 7.04 -21.53
C SER A 93 19.05 6.20 -21.09
N PHE A 94 17.85 6.78 -21.19
CA PHE A 94 16.60 6.05 -20.98
C PHE A 94 16.17 5.24 -22.20
N ASP A 95 16.54 5.67 -23.42
CA ASP A 95 15.89 5.20 -24.65
C ASP A 95 16.50 3.93 -25.25
N ASP A 96 17.61 3.46 -24.69
CA ASP A 96 18.23 2.21 -25.13
C ASP A 96 17.57 0.98 -24.51
N GLU A 97 16.73 0.30 -25.30
CA GLU A 97 16.05 -0.93 -24.88
C GLU A 97 17.01 -2.10 -24.61
N THR A 98 18.22 -2.06 -25.17
CA THR A 98 19.24 -3.09 -24.94
C THR A 98 19.94 -2.92 -23.58
N ARG A 99 19.71 -1.79 -22.90
CA ARG A 99 20.30 -1.43 -21.60
C ARG A 99 19.21 -1.25 -20.53
N PRO A 100 18.45 -2.31 -20.18
CA PRO A 100 17.34 -2.19 -19.24
C PRO A 100 17.79 -1.77 -17.84
N GLU A 101 19.00 -2.15 -17.40
CA GLU A 101 19.60 -1.67 -16.15
C GLU A 101 19.82 -0.15 -16.18
N CYS A 102 20.21 0.41 -17.32
CA CYS A 102 20.43 1.84 -17.45
C CYS A 102 19.14 2.63 -17.27
N ARG A 103 18.11 2.26 -18.05
CA ARG A 103 16.76 2.82 -17.92
C ARG A 103 16.24 2.69 -16.49
N ASN A 104 16.43 1.53 -15.84
CA ASN A 104 15.96 1.30 -14.48
C ASN A 104 16.63 2.25 -13.47
N LEU A 105 17.96 2.34 -13.45
CA LEU A 105 18.67 3.15 -12.48
C LEU A 105 18.42 4.66 -12.66
N LEU A 106 18.33 5.12 -13.92
CA LEU A 106 17.92 6.51 -14.21
C LEU A 106 16.48 6.78 -13.80
N SER A 107 15.56 5.85 -14.01
CA SER A 107 14.16 6.00 -13.59
C SER A 107 14.02 6.04 -12.06
N ILE A 108 14.85 5.29 -11.33
CA ILE A 108 14.92 5.38 -9.87
C ILE A 108 15.40 6.77 -9.46
N TYR A 109 16.47 7.28 -10.07
CA TYR A 109 16.98 8.62 -9.78
C TYR A 109 15.94 9.71 -10.08
N GLU A 110 15.28 9.66 -11.24
CA GLU A 110 14.18 10.56 -11.64
C GLU A 110 13.10 10.60 -10.55
N ALA A 111 12.67 9.43 -10.06
CA ALA A 111 11.61 9.32 -9.07
C ALA A 111 11.98 9.88 -7.69
N VAL A 112 13.24 9.72 -7.25
CA VAL A 112 13.66 10.13 -5.90
C VAL A 112 14.20 11.55 -5.83
N SER A 113 14.77 12.06 -6.93
CA SER A 113 15.30 13.42 -7.01
C SER A 113 14.23 14.45 -7.41
N GLY A 114 13.14 14.01 -8.05
CA GLY A 114 12.07 14.90 -8.54
C GLY A 114 12.46 15.76 -9.75
N LYS A 115 13.66 15.54 -10.32
CA LYS A 115 14.11 16.17 -11.56
C LYS A 115 13.31 15.64 -12.74
N THR A 116 13.19 16.45 -13.80
CA THR A 116 12.52 15.99 -15.01
C THR A 116 13.41 15.01 -15.76
N ARG A 117 12.80 14.13 -16.57
CA ARG A 117 13.54 13.20 -17.44
C ARG A 117 14.62 13.88 -18.27
N SER A 118 14.30 15.03 -18.88
CA SER A 118 15.23 15.81 -19.70
C SER A 118 16.43 16.30 -18.89
N ASP A 119 16.21 16.77 -17.66
CA ASP A 119 17.31 17.20 -16.79
C ASP A 119 18.23 16.03 -16.44
N VAL A 120 17.66 14.87 -16.11
CA VAL A 120 18.40 13.64 -15.79
C VAL A 120 19.21 13.16 -16.99
N GLU A 121 18.63 13.16 -18.20
CA GLU A 121 19.34 12.80 -19.43
C GLU A 121 20.51 13.73 -19.71
N ASN A 122 20.28 15.04 -19.66
CA ASN A 122 21.33 16.02 -19.92
C ASN A 122 22.46 15.98 -18.87
N GLU A 123 22.12 15.76 -17.60
CA GLU A 123 23.08 15.71 -16.50
C GLU A 123 24.00 14.48 -16.59
N PHE A 124 23.49 13.36 -17.08
CA PHE A 124 24.21 12.07 -17.04
C PHE A 124 24.57 11.46 -18.40
N ALA A 125 24.24 12.12 -19.51
CA ALA A 125 24.48 11.62 -20.86
C ALA A 125 25.91 11.11 -21.09
N GLU A 126 26.91 11.82 -20.56
CA GLU A 126 28.34 11.50 -20.72
C GLU A 126 28.97 10.86 -19.47
N MET A 127 28.16 10.55 -18.45
CA MET A 127 28.67 10.09 -17.16
C MET A 127 28.99 8.58 -17.18
N SER A 128 30.01 8.18 -16.41
CA SER A 128 30.32 6.76 -16.18
C SER A 128 29.55 6.19 -15.00
N TRP A 129 29.35 4.87 -14.98
CA TRP A 129 28.72 4.16 -13.86
C TRP A 129 29.41 4.41 -12.51
N GLY A 130 30.74 4.54 -12.51
CA GLY A 130 31.51 4.78 -11.29
C GLY A 130 31.21 6.14 -10.64
N ALA A 131 30.89 7.15 -11.45
CA ALA A 131 30.48 8.47 -10.97
C ALA A 131 28.99 8.52 -10.64
N PHE A 132 28.14 7.87 -11.44
CA PHE A 132 26.69 7.90 -11.26
C PHE A 132 26.19 7.10 -10.04
N LYS A 133 26.73 5.91 -9.78
CA LYS A 133 26.25 5.04 -8.68
C LYS A 133 26.33 5.72 -7.29
N PRO A 134 27.40 6.44 -6.92
CA PRO A 134 27.43 7.23 -5.69
C PRO A 134 26.31 8.28 -5.63
N ILE A 135 26.10 9.04 -6.71
CA ILE A 135 25.07 10.08 -6.80
C ILE A 135 23.66 9.49 -6.60
N LEU A 136 23.37 8.37 -7.25
CA LEU A 136 22.12 7.64 -7.07
C LEU A 136 21.95 7.15 -5.63
N ALA A 137 23.01 6.64 -5.01
CA ALA A 137 22.95 6.17 -3.63
C ALA A 137 22.67 7.32 -2.65
N ASP A 138 23.31 8.48 -2.84
CA ASP A 138 23.05 9.68 -2.05
C ASP A 138 21.59 10.14 -2.19
N ALA A 139 21.11 10.28 -3.43
CA ALA A 139 19.73 10.68 -3.68
C ALA A 139 18.69 9.73 -3.06
N LEU A 140 18.96 8.41 -3.08
CA LEU A 140 18.11 7.42 -2.41
C LEU A 140 18.13 7.57 -0.89
N VAL A 141 19.31 7.77 -0.30
CA VAL A 141 19.46 7.97 1.15
C VAL A 141 18.72 9.23 1.58
N ASP A 142 18.91 10.33 0.88
CA ASP A 142 18.26 11.62 1.21
C ASP A 142 16.74 11.50 1.10
N HIS A 143 16.24 10.82 0.06
CA HIS A 143 14.81 10.61 -0.14
C HIS A 143 14.18 9.71 0.93
N LEU A 144 14.88 8.64 1.36
CA LEU A 144 14.35 7.69 2.35
C LEU A 144 14.54 8.16 3.80
N SER A 145 15.53 9.01 4.07
CA SER A 145 15.84 9.52 5.42
C SER A 145 14.62 10.07 6.18
N PRO A 146 13.77 10.97 5.62
CA PRO A 146 12.60 11.46 6.35
C PRO A 146 11.58 10.37 6.66
N ILE A 147 11.40 9.38 5.77
CA ILE A 147 10.51 8.24 5.98
C ILE A 147 11.05 7.35 7.12
N GLN A 148 12.35 7.10 7.14
CA GLN A 148 13.02 6.29 8.16
C GLN A 148 13.01 6.98 9.52
N ALA A 149 13.21 8.31 9.56
CA ALA A 149 13.10 9.10 10.77
C ALA A 149 11.70 9.00 11.39
N GLU A 150 10.66 9.16 10.57
CA GLU A 150 9.27 9.05 11.04
C GLU A 150 8.93 7.62 11.47
N TYR A 151 9.38 6.62 10.72
CA TYR A 151 9.25 5.21 11.11
C TYR A 151 9.85 4.96 12.50
N ASN A 152 11.09 5.42 12.72
CA ASN A 152 11.78 5.25 14.00
C ASN A 152 11.08 6.02 15.13
N ARG A 153 10.58 7.24 14.87
CA ARG A 153 9.78 8.00 15.84
C ARG A 153 8.54 7.21 16.27
N LEU A 154 7.77 6.70 15.32
CA LEU A 154 6.56 5.91 15.58
C LEU A 154 6.84 4.58 16.29
N MET A 155 7.94 3.92 15.96
CA MET A 155 8.31 2.65 16.60
C MET A 155 8.81 2.83 18.04
N ASN A 156 9.40 3.97 18.36
CA ASN A 156 9.87 4.32 19.70
C ASN A 156 8.75 4.87 20.59
N ASP A 157 7.71 5.47 20.00
CA ASP A 157 6.52 5.93 20.72
C ASP A 157 5.37 4.92 20.57
N ARG A 158 5.47 3.82 21.34
CA ARG A 158 4.49 2.73 21.28
C ARG A 158 3.10 3.16 21.73
N GLU A 159 3.01 4.08 22.69
CA GLU A 159 1.72 4.55 23.21
C GLU A 159 0.96 5.33 22.13
N TYR A 160 1.63 6.26 21.46
CA TYR A 160 1.07 6.98 20.32
C TYR A 160 0.65 6.03 19.20
N LEU A 161 1.51 5.08 18.82
CA LEU A 161 1.22 4.09 17.79
C LEU A 161 -0.01 3.24 18.15
N TYR A 162 -0.11 2.76 19.39
CA TYR A 162 -1.28 2.02 19.84
C TYR A 162 -2.53 2.88 19.94
N GLY A 163 -2.40 4.17 20.25
CA GLY A 163 -3.50 5.14 20.16
C GLY A 163 -4.12 5.15 18.76
N ILE A 164 -3.29 5.38 17.73
CA ILE A 164 -3.73 5.37 16.33
C ILE A 164 -4.37 4.03 15.94
N LEU A 165 -3.77 2.91 16.35
CA LEU A 165 -4.30 1.58 16.02
C LEU A 165 -5.66 1.31 16.70
N ARG A 166 -5.87 1.81 17.93
CA ARG A 166 -7.17 1.72 18.61
C ARG A 166 -8.23 2.54 17.89
N GLU A 167 -7.92 3.80 17.56
CA GLU A 167 -8.84 4.67 16.82
C GLU A 167 -9.21 4.06 15.45
N GLY A 168 -8.21 3.57 14.71
CA GLY A 168 -8.43 2.89 13.43
C GLY A 168 -9.28 1.64 13.56
N ARG A 169 -9.06 0.83 14.60
CA ARG A 169 -9.88 -0.34 14.91
C ARG A 169 -11.32 0.05 15.21
N ASP A 170 -11.54 1.05 16.05
CA ASP A 170 -12.88 1.44 16.50
C ASP A 170 -13.69 2.00 15.32
N CYS A 171 -13.06 2.81 14.46
CA CYS A 171 -13.66 3.28 13.22
C CYS A 171 -14.00 2.13 12.25
N ALA A 172 -13.05 1.22 12.02
CA ALA A 172 -13.26 0.07 11.14
C ALA A 172 -14.36 -0.86 11.66
N ASN A 173 -14.40 -1.12 12.97
CA ASN A 173 -15.42 -1.94 13.61
C ASN A 173 -16.79 -1.31 13.47
N HIS A 174 -16.92 0.00 13.73
CA HIS A 174 -18.20 0.70 13.58
C HIS A 174 -18.78 0.53 12.17
N MET A 175 -17.98 0.79 11.13
CA MET A 175 -18.42 0.61 9.73
C MET A 175 -18.74 -0.85 9.38
N ALA A 176 -17.95 -1.79 9.89
CA ALA A 176 -18.16 -3.22 9.67
C ALA A 176 -19.43 -3.72 10.38
N GLU A 177 -19.69 -3.27 11.60
CA GLU A 177 -20.87 -3.61 12.38
C GLU A 177 -22.15 -3.13 11.72
N GLU A 178 -22.17 -1.91 11.16
CA GLU A 178 -23.30 -1.41 10.36
C GLU A 178 -23.59 -2.32 9.16
N THR A 179 -22.55 -2.71 8.42
CA THR A 179 -22.68 -3.60 7.27
C THR A 179 -23.17 -4.98 7.71
N MET A 180 -22.60 -5.52 8.79
CA MET A 180 -22.96 -6.83 9.33
C MET A 180 -24.38 -6.86 9.91
N ALA A 181 -24.86 -5.77 10.50
CA ALA A 181 -26.25 -5.66 10.95
C ALA A 181 -27.22 -5.74 9.76
N GLN A 182 -26.91 -5.06 8.65
CA GLN A 182 -27.69 -5.16 7.41
C GLN A 182 -27.67 -6.58 6.84
N VAL A 183 -26.50 -7.22 6.79
CA VAL A 183 -26.35 -8.61 6.34
C VAL A 183 -27.18 -9.56 7.18
N ARG A 184 -27.06 -9.48 8.53
CA ARG A 184 -27.81 -10.34 9.45
C ARG A 184 -29.32 -10.21 9.25
N LYS A 185 -29.80 -8.96 9.17
CA LYS A 185 -31.20 -8.65 8.92
C LYS A 185 -31.70 -9.20 7.58
N ALA A 186 -30.93 -9.04 6.50
CA ALA A 186 -31.31 -9.53 5.18
C ALA A 186 -31.37 -11.07 5.12
N MET A 187 -30.50 -11.75 5.88
CA MET A 187 -30.49 -13.21 6.01
C MET A 187 -31.56 -13.75 6.98
N GLY A 188 -32.32 -12.88 7.64
CA GLY A 188 -33.34 -13.28 8.61
C GLY A 188 -32.79 -13.76 9.95
N PHE A 189 -31.54 -13.43 10.30
CA PHE A 189 -31.04 -13.63 11.65
C PHE A 189 -31.68 -12.59 12.57
N ALA A 190 -32.19 -13.05 13.72
CA ALA A 190 -32.70 -12.15 14.75
C ALA A 190 -31.57 -11.26 15.28
N ASP A 191 -31.85 -9.96 15.44
CA ASP A 191 -30.94 -9.08 16.16
C ASP A 191 -30.85 -9.56 17.62
N VAL A 192 -29.72 -9.35 18.29
CA VAL A 192 -29.59 -9.67 19.72
C VAL A 192 -30.66 -8.93 20.53
N ASN A 193 -31.04 -7.74 20.04
CA ASN A 193 -32.13 -6.93 20.57
C ASN A 193 -33.54 -7.47 20.26
N ASP A 194 -33.70 -8.30 19.22
CA ASP A 194 -34.98 -8.93 18.87
C ASP A 194 -35.23 -10.20 19.71
N LEU A 195 -34.15 -10.90 20.10
CA LEU A 195 -34.22 -12.11 20.93
C LEU A 195 -34.37 -11.81 22.42
N TYR A 196 -33.85 -10.67 22.87
CA TYR A 196 -34.05 -10.13 24.21
C TYR A 196 -34.46 -8.66 24.11
N PRO A 197 -35.76 -8.35 23.99
CA PRO A 197 -36.24 -6.97 24.01
C PRO A 197 -35.96 -6.37 25.39
N MET A 198 -34.84 -5.66 25.52
CA MET A 198 -34.46 -4.97 26.76
C MET A 198 -35.41 -3.81 27.02
N SER A 199 -35.85 -3.65 28.25
CA SER A 199 -36.63 -2.47 28.65
C SER A 199 -35.73 -1.22 28.59
N ALA A 200 -36.31 -0.05 28.30
CA ALA A 200 -35.57 1.21 28.15
C ALA A 200 -34.75 1.63 29.40
N SER A 201 -35.00 1.01 30.56
CA SER A 201 -34.23 1.18 31.80
C SER A 201 -32.93 0.38 31.84
N GLU A 202 -32.88 -0.82 31.26
CA GLU A 202 -31.74 -1.74 31.40
C GLU A 202 -30.60 -1.43 30.41
N GLY A 203 -30.91 -0.78 29.28
CA GLY A 203 -29.90 -0.37 28.29
C GLY A 203 -28.98 0.76 28.78
N LYS A 204 -29.44 1.60 29.72
CA LYS A 204 -28.64 2.70 30.29
C LYS A 204 -27.61 2.22 31.30
N GLU A 205 -27.92 1.19 32.09
CA GLU A 205 -27.03 0.66 33.13
C GLU A 205 -25.82 -0.09 32.54
N ARG A 206 -25.99 -0.77 31.40
CA ARG A 206 -24.86 -1.42 30.71
C ARG A 206 -23.92 -0.44 30.00
N PHE A 207 -24.43 0.68 29.50
CA PHE A 207 -23.57 1.73 28.93
C PHE A 207 -22.72 2.40 30.02
N ALA A 208 -23.29 2.62 31.22
CA ALA A 208 -22.56 3.13 32.38
C ALA A 208 -21.49 2.15 32.90
N ALA A 209 -21.80 0.85 32.98
CA ALA A 209 -20.87 -0.17 33.44
C ALA A 209 -19.69 -0.42 32.46
N ALA A 210 -19.90 -0.20 31.16
CA ALA A 210 -18.83 -0.29 30.16
C ALA A 210 -17.89 0.93 30.18
N THR A 211 -18.34 2.07 30.68
CA THR A 211 -17.51 3.28 30.84
C THR A 211 -16.75 3.37 32.16
N GLU A 212 -17.12 2.58 33.18
CA GLU A 212 -16.45 2.57 34.50
C GLU A 212 -15.37 1.49 34.65
N SER A 213 -15.11 0.68 33.61
CA SER A 213 -14.12 -0.42 33.65
C SER A 213 -12.84 -0.15 32.85
N HIS A 214 -12.53 1.12 32.53
CA HIS A 214 -11.23 1.57 32.02
C HIS A 214 -10.71 2.79 32.80
#